data_AF-A0A4U2E7G0-F1
#
_entry.id   AF-A0A4U2E7G0-F1
#
_cell.length_a   1.000
_cell.length_b   1.000
_cell.length_c   1.000
_cell.angle_alpha   90.00
_cell.angle_beta   90.00
_cell.angle_gamma   90.00
#
_symmetry.space_group_name_H-M   'P 1'
#
loop_
_entity.id
_entity.type
_entity.pdbx_description
1 polymer ?
#
loop_
_entity_poly.entity_id
_entity_poly.type
_entity_poly.pdbx_seq_one_letter_code
_entity_poly.pdbx_strand_id
1 'polypeptide(L)'
;MIQQYRVRAITTFIFILLSIASSIVNAASLEEIQLSLLNDVSSLEQAHQAQDIAENEQEFLENILRRKNDHFRTHLSQNHARQSTKESASNLLLSQVELLQRLLNLSESKINTLAYDFRAASEEHRGSLFEQLQRRSILMDTYYQQLMKTLVELEPHDIEFDTAKLQFQQSLDERVNFLTNIILYKEAKILELEQRRTFMKDDDEALAKALELQNIEFEIVIHSFKSAIGIMDKLDVDTTDHLALLDQIKRHLQKDVLDVDVAYSFLEDTVVSFRLWLVDKAPSLFVRLLLCFTILFTARKIANIVATGVGMSVKSAKMNFSVLMQNFFTSIASKAVMFIGVLVALSQVGIELGPLLTGLGVAGVIIGFALQDTLSNFASGVMILIYRPYDVGDLVKVNDIQGTVNKMSLVSTTIQTVDNQRLVIPNNKIWGDVINNITAEHIRRIDMVFGIGYKDDIDKAKQLFMDILLADERVLPTPEPMVRVHSLNDSSVDFIVRPWVNTSDYWEVYWDMTEKVKKALDAEGISIPFPQQDVHLYTHNSN
;
A
#
# COMPACT_ATOMS: atom_id res chain seq x y z
N MET A 1 -14.23 -46.17 1.99
CA MET A 1 -13.56 -45.54 3.16
C MET A 1 -12.36 -44.68 2.79
N ILE A 2 -11.36 -45.18 2.05
CA ILE A 2 -10.11 -44.42 1.73
C ILE A 2 -10.35 -43.12 0.93
N GLN A 3 -11.33 -43.10 0.00
CA GLN A 3 -11.68 -41.86 -0.73
C GLN A 3 -12.39 -40.81 0.12
N GLN A 4 -13.23 -41.20 1.08
CA GLN A 4 -13.91 -40.25 1.98
C GLN A 4 -12.92 -39.60 2.95
N TYR A 5 -11.89 -40.34 3.38
CA TYR A 5 -10.83 -39.82 4.23
C TYR A 5 -9.97 -38.78 3.50
N ARG A 6 -9.56 -39.07 2.25
CA ARG A 6 -8.79 -38.12 1.42
C ARG A 6 -9.56 -36.85 1.08
N VAL A 7 -10.86 -36.95 0.81
CA VAL A 7 -11.69 -35.76 0.53
C VAL A 7 -11.85 -34.91 1.79
N ARG A 8 -12.05 -35.52 2.97
CA ARG A 8 -12.09 -34.78 4.24
C ARG A 8 -10.75 -34.08 4.54
N ALA A 9 -9.63 -34.77 4.43
CA ALA A 9 -8.29 -34.20 4.64
C ALA A 9 -8.03 -32.99 3.73
N ILE A 10 -8.35 -33.10 2.43
CA ILE A 10 -8.18 -32.02 1.45
C ILE A 10 -9.11 -30.84 1.76
N THR A 11 -10.37 -31.10 2.16
CA THR A 11 -11.30 -30.01 2.53
C THR A 11 -10.87 -29.31 3.82
N THR A 12 -10.35 -30.04 4.81
CA THR A 12 -9.83 -29.47 6.06
C THR A 12 -8.57 -28.65 5.80
N PHE A 13 -7.64 -29.16 4.98
CA PHE A 13 -6.45 -28.43 4.56
C PHE A 13 -6.79 -27.15 3.78
N ILE A 14 -7.71 -27.21 2.81
CA ILE A 14 -8.17 -26.04 2.05
C ILE A 14 -8.86 -25.02 2.97
N PHE A 15 -9.66 -25.47 3.93
CA PHE A 15 -10.34 -24.58 4.88
C PHE A 15 -9.35 -23.86 5.80
N ILE A 16 -8.35 -24.57 6.33
CA ILE A 16 -7.27 -23.99 7.14
C ILE A 16 -6.38 -23.07 6.29
N LEU A 17 -6.09 -23.44 5.04
CA LEU A 17 -5.35 -22.61 4.11
C LEU A 17 -6.10 -21.32 3.76
N LEU A 18 -7.42 -21.38 3.61
CA LEU A 18 -8.28 -20.21 3.40
C LEU A 18 -8.42 -19.33 4.65
N SER A 19 -8.48 -19.92 5.85
CA SER A 19 -8.48 -19.14 7.11
C SER A 19 -7.16 -18.40 7.29
N ILE A 20 -6.04 -19.07 6.98
CA ILE A 20 -4.68 -18.50 7.09
C ILE A 20 -4.40 -17.53 5.93
N ALA A 21 -4.97 -17.70 4.73
CA ALA A 21 -4.71 -16.80 3.61
C ALA A 21 -5.54 -15.50 3.67
N SER A 22 -6.70 -15.51 4.32
CA SER A 22 -7.67 -14.40 4.28
C SER A 22 -7.35 -13.20 5.18
N SER A 23 -6.37 -13.31 6.09
CA SER A 23 -6.16 -12.29 7.13
C SER A 23 -5.12 -11.19 6.84
N ILE A 24 -4.43 -11.21 5.70
CA ILE A 24 -3.41 -10.17 5.39
C ILE A 24 -4.00 -9.01 4.57
N VAL A 25 -5.17 -9.19 3.93
CA VAL A 25 -5.67 -8.20 2.96
C VAL A 25 -6.40 -7.02 3.63
N ASN A 26 -6.84 -7.14 4.89
CA ASN A 26 -7.76 -6.17 5.51
C ASN A 26 -7.48 -5.75 6.99
N ALA A 27 -6.37 -6.12 7.62
CA ALA A 27 -6.17 -5.79 9.05
C ALA A 27 -5.88 -4.29 9.27
N ALA A 28 -6.71 -3.63 10.09
CA ALA A 28 -6.72 -2.19 10.35
C ALA A 28 -5.96 -1.78 11.64
N SER A 29 -5.45 -2.74 12.43
CA SER A 29 -4.66 -2.48 13.65
C SER A 29 -3.69 -3.64 14.01
N LEU A 30 -2.64 -3.37 14.82
CA LEU A 30 -1.69 -4.41 15.29
C LEU A 30 -2.37 -5.51 16.13
N GLU A 31 -3.41 -5.16 16.89
CA GLU A 31 -4.18 -6.09 17.71
C GLU A 31 -4.96 -7.10 16.85
N GLU A 32 -5.52 -6.68 15.72
CA GLU A 32 -6.21 -7.56 14.77
C GLU A 32 -5.25 -8.58 14.13
N ILE A 33 -4.03 -8.16 13.80
CA ILE A 33 -3.00 -9.04 13.26
C ILE A 33 -2.60 -10.08 14.32
N GLN A 34 -2.42 -9.65 15.58
CA GLN A 34 -2.09 -10.55 16.68
C GLN A 34 -3.19 -11.59 16.94
N LEU A 35 -4.45 -11.17 16.94
CA LEU A 35 -5.58 -12.06 17.11
C LEU A 35 -5.68 -13.08 15.96
N SER A 36 -5.41 -12.66 14.72
CA SER A 36 -5.33 -13.59 13.60
C SER A 36 -4.22 -14.62 13.78
N LEU A 37 -3.05 -14.22 14.26
CA LEU A 37 -1.93 -15.14 14.49
C LEU A 37 -2.28 -16.21 15.54
N LEU A 38 -2.93 -15.83 16.63
CA LEU A 38 -3.39 -16.77 17.67
C LEU A 38 -4.44 -17.76 17.14
N ASN A 39 -5.36 -17.30 16.29
CA ASN A 39 -6.34 -18.17 15.64
C ASN A 39 -5.67 -19.15 14.66
N ASP A 40 -4.65 -18.69 13.93
CA ASP A 40 -3.91 -19.52 12.99
C ASP A 40 -3.10 -20.61 13.73
N VAL A 41 -2.42 -20.27 14.84
CA VAL A 41 -1.76 -21.28 15.72
C VAL A 41 -2.77 -22.28 16.25
N SER A 42 -3.92 -21.83 16.74
CA SER A 42 -4.97 -22.72 17.26
C SER A 42 -5.47 -23.71 16.21
N SER A 43 -5.62 -23.25 14.98
CA SER A 43 -6.03 -24.09 13.84
C SER A 43 -4.95 -25.14 13.52
N LEU A 44 -3.67 -24.76 13.60
CA LEU A 44 -2.54 -25.66 13.38
C LEU A 44 -2.39 -26.71 14.49
N GLU A 45 -2.62 -26.35 15.75
CA GLU A 45 -2.60 -27.29 16.88
C GLU A 45 -3.73 -28.33 16.75
N GLN A 46 -4.93 -27.90 16.38
CA GLN A 46 -6.06 -28.81 16.12
C GLN A 46 -5.74 -29.77 14.97
N ALA A 47 -5.11 -29.28 13.91
CA ALA A 47 -4.66 -30.10 12.79
C ALA A 47 -3.60 -31.15 13.20
N HIS A 48 -2.68 -30.80 14.09
CA HIS A 48 -1.71 -31.75 14.64
C HIS A 48 -2.36 -32.82 15.51
N GLN A 49 -3.34 -32.45 16.34
CA GLN A 49 -4.06 -33.39 17.21
C GLN A 49 -4.97 -34.35 16.44
N ALA A 50 -5.59 -33.89 15.36
CA ALA A 50 -6.52 -34.70 14.57
C ALA A 50 -5.84 -35.76 13.69
N GLN A 51 -4.52 -35.66 13.47
CA GLN A 51 -3.75 -36.53 12.55
C GLN A 51 -4.32 -36.61 11.12
N ASP A 52 -5.21 -35.66 10.77
CA ASP A 52 -6.05 -35.66 9.58
C ASP A 52 -5.38 -35.01 8.34
N ILE A 53 -4.20 -34.41 8.51
CA ILE A 53 -3.51 -33.60 7.50
C ILE A 53 -2.13 -34.20 7.24
N ALA A 54 -1.69 -34.19 5.98
CA ALA A 54 -0.39 -34.72 5.61
C ALA A 54 0.76 -33.87 6.21
N GLU A 55 1.88 -34.51 6.52
CA GLU A 55 3.01 -33.87 7.22
C GLU A 55 3.60 -32.66 6.45
N ASN A 56 3.66 -32.76 5.13
CA ASN A 56 4.08 -31.67 4.23
C ASN A 56 3.11 -30.47 4.25
N GLU A 57 1.82 -30.73 4.46
CA GLU A 57 0.78 -29.72 4.57
C GLU A 57 0.87 -28.99 5.92
N GLN A 58 1.17 -29.71 7.01
CA GLN A 58 1.44 -29.11 8.32
C GLN A 58 2.68 -28.21 8.29
N GLU A 59 3.77 -28.66 7.66
CA GLU A 59 5.00 -27.88 7.50
C GLU A 59 4.78 -26.62 6.66
N PHE A 60 3.93 -26.69 5.63
CA PHE A 60 3.58 -25.53 4.82
C PHE A 60 2.82 -24.47 5.64
N LEU A 61 1.83 -24.87 6.44
CA LEU A 61 1.05 -23.97 7.27
C LEU A 61 1.91 -23.30 8.35
N GLU A 62 2.81 -24.06 8.96
CA GLU A 62 3.75 -23.53 9.94
C GLU A 62 4.71 -22.51 9.33
N ASN A 63 5.19 -22.76 8.11
CA ASN A 63 6.04 -21.80 7.38
C ASN A 63 5.29 -20.50 7.01
N ILE A 64 3.97 -20.54 6.80
CA ILE A 64 3.17 -19.32 6.62
C ILE A 64 3.08 -18.57 7.94
N LEU A 65 2.78 -19.28 9.02
CA LEU A 65 2.61 -18.71 10.36
C LEU A 65 3.89 -18.03 10.85
N ARG A 66 5.05 -18.67 10.63
CA ARG A 66 6.36 -18.08 10.88
C ARG A 66 6.54 -16.76 10.14
N ARG A 67 6.29 -16.74 8.83
CA ARG A 67 6.42 -15.53 8.00
C ARG A 67 5.51 -14.40 8.47
N LYS A 68 4.27 -14.73 8.86
CA LYS A 68 3.34 -13.74 9.41
C LYS A 68 3.83 -13.19 10.75
N ASN A 69 4.32 -14.04 11.65
CA ASN A 69 4.90 -13.63 12.92
C ASN A 69 6.13 -12.73 12.72
N ASP A 70 7.06 -13.09 11.82
CA ASP A 70 8.25 -12.28 11.51
C ASP A 70 7.87 -10.89 10.96
N HIS A 71 6.86 -10.85 10.09
CA HIS A 71 6.31 -9.60 9.58
C HIS A 71 5.70 -8.77 10.72
N PHE A 72 4.84 -9.36 11.54
CA PHE A 72 4.24 -8.70 12.71
C PHE A 72 5.31 -8.13 13.64
N ARG A 73 6.37 -8.89 13.94
CA ARG A 73 7.50 -8.43 14.79
C ARG A 73 8.22 -7.23 14.22
N THR A 74 8.43 -7.22 12.91
CA THR A 74 9.04 -6.07 12.23
C THR A 74 8.18 -4.82 12.45
N HIS A 75 6.87 -4.92 12.29
CA HIS A 75 5.92 -3.81 12.54
C HIS A 75 5.83 -3.42 14.02
N LEU A 76 5.80 -4.39 14.93
CA LEU A 76 5.78 -4.16 16.38
C LEU A 76 7.00 -3.36 16.83
N SER A 77 8.19 -3.69 16.31
CA SER A 77 9.44 -3.00 16.64
C SER A 77 9.54 -1.57 16.05
N GLN A 78 8.85 -1.30 14.93
CA GLN A 78 8.86 0.01 14.28
C GLN A 78 7.82 0.97 14.88
N ASN A 79 6.69 0.45 15.36
CA ASN A 79 5.55 1.25 15.82
C ASN A 79 5.44 1.42 17.34
N HIS A 80 6.25 0.70 18.13
CA HIS A 80 6.29 0.80 19.61
C HIS A 80 6.49 2.24 20.13
N ALA A 81 7.07 3.13 19.33
CA ALA A 81 7.38 4.50 19.74
C ALA A 81 6.25 5.53 19.51
N ARG A 82 5.15 5.19 18.83
CA ARG A 82 4.27 6.23 18.25
C ARG A 82 2.79 6.26 18.63
N GLN A 83 2.14 5.21 19.16
CA GLN A 83 0.66 5.29 19.18
C GLN A 83 -0.18 4.41 20.14
N SER A 84 0.37 3.68 21.13
CA SER A 84 -0.46 2.87 22.05
C SER A 84 -0.48 3.44 23.48
N THR A 85 -1.63 3.31 24.15
CA THR A 85 -1.73 3.50 25.61
C THR A 85 -0.92 2.40 26.32
N LYS A 86 -0.39 2.69 27.52
CA LYS A 86 0.46 1.74 28.30
C LYS A 86 -0.20 0.36 28.47
N GLU A 87 -1.52 0.31 28.59
CA GLU A 87 -2.33 -0.90 28.78
C GLU A 87 -2.51 -1.73 27.50
N SER A 88 -2.79 -1.10 26.35
CA SER A 88 -2.90 -1.77 25.04
C SER A 88 -1.54 -2.38 24.61
N ALA A 89 -0.44 -1.70 24.91
CA ALA A 89 0.91 -2.23 24.67
C ALA A 89 1.21 -3.48 25.50
N SER A 90 0.84 -3.50 26.79
CA SER A 90 1.06 -4.66 27.67
C SER A 90 0.26 -5.88 27.20
N ASN A 91 -1.03 -5.68 26.88
CA ASN A 91 -1.90 -6.76 26.38
C ASN A 91 -1.41 -7.36 25.07
N LEU A 92 -0.90 -6.52 24.15
CA LEU A 92 -0.32 -6.97 22.90
C LEU A 92 0.96 -7.79 23.12
N LEU A 93 1.84 -7.36 24.03
CA LEU A 93 3.06 -8.07 24.38
C LEU A 93 2.76 -9.41 25.07
N LEU A 94 1.79 -9.46 25.99
CA LEU A 94 1.33 -10.71 26.62
C LEU A 94 0.76 -11.71 25.60
N SER A 95 -0.10 -11.24 24.70
CA SER A 95 -0.63 -12.06 23.60
C SER A 95 0.49 -12.58 22.68
N GLN A 96 1.59 -11.83 22.56
CA GLN A 96 2.76 -12.23 21.79
C GLN A 96 3.67 -13.23 22.53
N VAL A 97 3.76 -13.14 23.86
CA VAL A 97 4.37 -14.17 24.71
C VAL A 97 3.62 -15.49 24.52
N GLU A 98 2.29 -15.47 24.66
CA GLU A 98 1.44 -16.66 24.49
C GLU A 98 1.67 -17.33 23.13
N LEU A 99 1.65 -16.54 22.05
CA LEU A 99 1.87 -17.04 20.69
C LEU A 99 3.21 -17.79 20.57
N LEU A 100 4.30 -17.22 21.09
CA LEU A 100 5.63 -17.80 20.97
C LEU A 100 5.79 -19.06 21.84
N GLN A 101 5.23 -19.07 23.04
CA GLN A 101 5.23 -20.26 23.90
C GLN A 101 4.49 -21.42 23.22
N ARG A 102 3.35 -21.16 22.57
CA ARG A 102 2.61 -22.18 21.80
C ARG A 102 3.40 -22.71 20.61
N LEU A 103 4.07 -21.84 19.86
CA LEU A 103 4.95 -22.23 18.75
C LEU A 103 6.17 -23.04 19.22
N LEU A 104 6.74 -22.70 20.38
CA LEU A 104 7.83 -23.46 21.01
C LEU A 104 7.35 -24.86 21.40
N ASN A 105 6.21 -24.96 22.10
CA ASN A 105 5.63 -26.25 22.51
C ASN A 105 5.32 -27.14 21.29
N LEU A 106 4.80 -26.56 20.21
CA LEU A 106 4.57 -27.28 18.95
C LEU A 106 5.87 -27.83 18.36
N SER A 107 6.91 -26.98 18.32
CA SER A 107 8.23 -27.37 17.81
C SER A 107 8.87 -28.45 18.67
N GLU A 108 8.73 -28.37 19.99
CA GLU A 108 9.25 -29.35 20.93
C GLU A 108 8.56 -30.71 20.77
N SER A 109 7.23 -30.73 20.68
CA SER A 109 6.47 -31.95 20.39
C SER A 109 6.98 -32.62 19.10
N LYS A 110 7.24 -31.83 18.05
CA LYS A 110 7.78 -32.34 16.79
C LYS A 110 9.22 -32.85 16.91
N ILE A 111 10.08 -32.16 17.67
CA ILE A 111 11.44 -32.65 17.97
C ILE A 111 11.39 -33.99 18.66
N ASN A 112 10.49 -34.17 19.64
CA ASN A 112 10.37 -35.43 20.37
C ASN A 112 9.94 -36.59 19.44
N THR A 113 9.00 -36.35 18.52
CA THR A 113 8.62 -37.33 17.50
C THR A 113 9.79 -37.65 16.57
N LEU A 114 10.43 -36.62 16.01
CA LEU A 114 11.57 -36.80 15.11
C LEU A 114 12.75 -37.49 15.79
N ALA A 115 12.99 -37.23 17.07
CA ALA A 115 14.04 -37.88 17.85
C ALA A 115 13.72 -39.36 18.11
N TYR A 116 12.45 -39.71 18.32
CA TYR A 116 12.00 -41.09 18.41
C TYR A 116 12.19 -41.82 17.07
N ASP A 117 11.74 -41.22 15.97
CA ASP A 117 11.87 -41.78 14.63
C ASP A 117 13.34 -41.93 14.22
N PHE A 118 14.18 -40.95 14.56
CA PHE A 118 15.62 -40.99 14.33
C PHE A 118 16.30 -42.17 15.05
N ARG A 119 15.90 -42.46 16.29
CA ARG A 119 16.42 -43.63 17.05
C ARG A 119 15.99 -44.95 16.40
N ALA A 120 14.78 -45.01 15.84
CA ALA A 120 14.22 -46.21 15.20
C ALA A 120 14.67 -46.42 13.74
N ALA A 121 15.14 -45.38 13.05
CA ALA A 121 15.48 -45.41 11.63
C ALA A 121 16.82 -46.13 11.33
N SER A 122 16.94 -46.65 10.09
CA SER A 122 18.19 -47.18 9.52
C SER A 122 19.17 -46.06 9.18
N GLU A 123 20.48 -46.36 9.13
CA GLU A 123 21.56 -45.38 8.84
C GLU A 123 21.30 -44.53 7.58
N GLU A 124 20.70 -45.12 6.53
CA GLU A 124 20.37 -44.42 5.28
C GLU A 124 19.28 -43.34 5.45
N HIS A 125 18.31 -43.53 6.36
CA HIS A 125 17.22 -42.59 6.61
C HIS A 125 17.50 -41.63 7.78
N ARG A 126 18.54 -41.89 8.58
CA ARG A 126 18.95 -41.02 9.69
C ARG A 126 19.38 -39.63 9.22
N GLY A 127 20.03 -39.53 8.06
CA GLY A 127 20.50 -38.25 7.52
C GLY A 127 19.38 -37.23 7.29
N SER A 128 18.27 -37.65 6.67
CA SER A 128 17.14 -36.75 6.38
C SER A 128 16.34 -36.36 7.63
N LEU A 129 16.15 -37.31 8.56
CA LEU A 129 15.53 -37.03 9.86
C LEU A 129 16.38 -36.07 10.70
N PHE A 130 17.70 -36.20 10.62
CA PHE A 130 18.62 -35.29 11.29
C PHE A 130 18.57 -33.87 10.70
N GLU A 131 18.53 -33.74 9.37
CA GLU A 131 18.36 -32.43 8.72
C GLU A 131 17.05 -31.75 9.17
N GLN A 132 15.97 -32.52 9.33
CA GLN A 132 14.71 -32.01 9.87
C GLN A 132 14.81 -31.60 11.34
N LEU A 133 15.47 -32.41 12.18
CA LEU A 133 15.77 -32.06 13.59
C LEU A 133 16.58 -30.77 13.68
N GLN A 134 17.59 -30.59 12.83
CA GLN A 134 18.41 -29.38 12.80
C GLN A 134 17.61 -28.15 12.36
N ARG A 135 16.86 -28.24 11.26
CA ARG A 135 15.99 -27.15 10.81
C ARG A 135 15.02 -26.71 11.91
N ARG A 136 14.42 -27.69 12.58
CA ARG A 136 13.51 -27.47 13.71
C ARG A 136 14.22 -26.82 14.90
N SER A 137 15.43 -27.27 15.20
CA SER A 137 16.28 -26.73 16.27
C SER A 137 16.63 -25.25 16.05
N ILE A 138 17.06 -24.88 14.84
CA ILE A 138 17.40 -23.48 14.48
C ILE A 138 16.15 -22.59 14.56
N LEU A 139 15.00 -23.12 14.16
CA LEU A 139 13.73 -22.40 14.27
C LEU A 139 13.38 -22.09 15.73
N MET A 140 13.55 -23.05 16.63
CA MET A 140 13.34 -22.83 18.06
C MET A 140 14.26 -21.76 18.62
N ASP A 141 15.55 -21.72 18.24
CA ASP A 141 16.48 -20.68 18.68
C ASP A 141 15.96 -19.28 18.32
N THR A 142 15.35 -19.13 17.14
CA THR A 142 14.71 -17.89 16.71
C THR A 142 13.55 -17.53 17.63
N TYR A 143 12.67 -18.48 17.97
CA TYR A 143 11.55 -18.24 18.88
C TYR A 143 12.00 -17.94 20.31
N TYR A 144 13.02 -18.62 20.84
CA TYR A 144 13.61 -18.31 22.15
C TYR A 144 14.16 -16.87 22.17
N GLN A 145 14.88 -16.45 21.13
CA GLN A 145 15.38 -15.07 21.03
C GLN A 145 14.25 -14.03 20.95
N GLN A 146 13.20 -14.31 20.17
CA GLN A 146 12.04 -13.44 20.06
C GLN A 146 11.26 -13.34 21.38
N LEU A 147 11.12 -14.45 22.09
CA LEU A 147 10.43 -14.51 23.38
C LEU A 147 11.21 -13.73 24.44
N MET A 148 12.53 -13.93 24.49
CA MET A 148 13.42 -13.16 25.36
C MET A 148 13.28 -11.65 25.12
N LYS A 149 13.31 -11.21 23.86
CA LYS A 149 13.15 -9.80 23.51
C LYS A 149 11.81 -9.24 23.97
N THR A 150 10.71 -9.99 23.80
CA THR A 150 9.39 -9.57 24.27
C THR A 150 9.29 -9.50 25.78
N LEU A 151 9.88 -10.44 26.50
CA LEU A 151 9.87 -10.41 27.97
C LEU A 151 10.61 -9.18 28.48
N VAL A 152 11.76 -8.82 27.90
CA VAL A 152 12.47 -7.58 28.23
C VAL A 152 11.62 -6.34 27.95
N GLU A 153 10.86 -6.32 26.85
CA GLU A 153 9.94 -5.22 26.53
C GLU A 153 8.71 -5.17 27.48
N LEU A 154 8.32 -6.30 28.07
CA LEU A 154 7.19 -6.44 28.98
C LEU A 154 7.54 -6.10 30.46
N GLU A 155 8.80 -6.23 30.86
CA GLU A 155 9.32 -5.99 32.23
C GLU A 155 8.83 -4.67 32.89
N PRO A 156 8.72 -3.52 32.19
CA PRO A 156 8.23 -2.26 32.78
C PRO A 156 6.70 -2.15 32.97
N HIS A 157 5.94 -3.14 32.48
CA HIS A 157 4.53 -2.96 32.12
C HIS A 157 3.54 -3.87 32.85
N ASP A 158 3.93 -4.98 33.51
CA ASP A 158 2.93 -5.94 34.02
C ASP A 158 3.29 -6.78 35.27
N ILE A 159 2.24 -7.28 35.95
CA ILE A 159 2.26 -8.19 37.11
C ILE A 159 2.38 -9.67 36.65
N GLU A 160 2.00 -9.98 35.41
CA GLU A 160 2.05 -11.35 34.85
C GLU A 160 3.45 -11.75 34.29
N PHE A 161 4.42 -10.82 34.30
CA PHE A 161 5.79 -11.04 33.85
C PHE A 161 6.47 -12.22 34.56
N ASP A 162 6.30 -12.35 35.88
CA ASP A 162 6.98 -13.39 36.67
C ASP A 162 6.55 -14.80 36.27
N THR A 163 5.26 -15.00 35.95
CA THR A 163 4.73 -16.30 35.51
C THR A 163 5.28 -16.67 34.12
N ALA A 164 5.28 -15.72 33.19
CA ALA A 164 5.80 -15.93 31.85
C ALA A 164 7.31 -16.16 31.85
N LYS A 165 8.04 -15.42 32.69
CA LYS A 165 9.49 -15.60 32.90
C LYS A 165 9.80 -16.99 33.44
N LEU A 166 9.06 -17.47 34.45
CA LEU A 166 9.28 -18.79 35.03
C LEU A 166 9.06 -19.93 34.01
N GLN A 167 7.99 -19.85 33.23
CA GLN A 167 7.73 -20.82 32.15
C GLN A 167 8.83 -20.80 31.09
N PHE A 168 9.32 -19.62 30.75
CA PHE A 168 10.41 -19.47 29.79
C PHE A 168 11.73 -20.05 30.30
N GLN A 169 12.04 -19.85 31.59
CA GLN A 169 13.21 -20.45 32.25
C GLN A 169 13.14 -21.98 32.23
N GLN A 170 11.97 -22.57 32.51
CA GLN A 170 11.76 -24.01 32.44
C GLN A 170 11.99 -24.57 31.03
N SER A 171 11.41 -23.94 30.01
CA SER A 171 11.60 -24.37 28.63
C SER A 171 13.05 -24.23 28.16
N LEU A 172 13.79 -23.22 28.64
CA LEU A 172 15.22 -23.06 28.36
C LEU A 172 16.07 -24.16 29.02
N ASP A 173 15.74 -24.57 30.24
CA ASP A 173 16.44 -25.66 30.92
C ASP A 173 16.27 -26.99 30.15
N GLU A 174 15.04 -27.32 29.75
CA GLU A 174 14.74 -28.49 28.92
C GLU A 174 15.51 -28.45 27.58
N ARG A 175 15.58 -27.27 26.95
CA ARG A 175 16.31 -27.04 25.71
C ARG A 175 17.82 -27.26 25.88
N VAL A 176 18.41 -26.71 26.94
CA VAL A 176 19.85 -26.85 27.20
C VAL A 176 20.20 -28.29 27.56
N ASN A 177 19.35 -28.99 28.31
CA ASN A 177 19.48 -30.42 28.58
C ASN A 177 19.41 -31.26 27.28
N PHE A 178 18.47 -30.94 26.38
CA PHE A 178 18.36 -31.59 25.08
C PHE A 178 19.63 -31.38 24.22
N LEU A 179 20.10 -30.13 24.11
CA LEU A 179 21.29 -29.79 23.35
C LEU A 179 22.55 -30.43 23.95
N THR A 180 22.66 -30.50 25.27
CA THR A 180 23.74 -31.22 25.97
C THR A 180 23.81 -32.68 25.53
N ASN A 181 22.66 -33.37 25.48
CA ASN A 181 22.60 -34.76 25.04
C ASN A 181 23.04 -34.93 23.58
N ILE A 182 22.68 -34.00 22.69
CA ILE A 182 23.12 -34.03 21.29
C ILE A 182 24.63 -33.81 21.20
N ILE A 183 25.15 -32.85 21.94
CA ILE A 183 26.59 -32.53 21.99
C ILE A 183 27.38 -33.75 22.42
N LEU A 184 27.02 -34.39 23.53
CA LEU A 184 27.70 -35.60 24.02
C LEU A 184 27.65 -36.75 23.01
N TYR A 185 26.51 -36.92 22.33
CA TYR A 185 26.37 -37.92 21.27
C TYR A 185 27.30 -37.62 20.08
N LYS A 186 27.34 -36.36 19.63
CA LYS A 186 28.17 -35.94 18.49
C LYS A 186 29.65 -36.02 18.81
N GLU A 187 30.06 -35.62 20.01
CA GLU A 187 31.43 -35.77 20.49
C GLU A 187 31.88 -37.24 20.45
N ALA A 188 31.05 -38.16 20.96
CA ALA A 188 31.33 -39.59 20.89
C ALA A 188 31.42 -40.11 19.44
N LYS A 189 30.60 -39.59 18.53
CA LYS A 189 30.60 -39.98 17.11
C LYS A 189 31.81 -39.45 16.35
N ILE A 190 32.20 -38.20 16.60
CA ILE A 190 33.40 -37.59 16.04
C ILE A 190 34.63 -38.38 16.51
N LEU A 191 34.72 -38.70 17.79
CA LEU A 191 35.82 -39.51 18.33
C LEU A 191 35.88 -40.91 17.72
N GLU A 192 34.73 -41.57 17.48
CA GLU A 192 34.67 -42.86 16.77
C GLU A 192 35.25 -42.76 15.34
N LEU A 193 34.89 -41.69 14.62
CA LEU A 193 35.35 -41.46 13.25
C LEU A 193 36.83 -41.07 13.19
N GLU A 194 37.30 -40.23 14.13
CA GLU A 194 38.70 -39.86 14.28
C GLU A 194 39.57 -41.09 14.59
N GLN A 195 39.13 -41.96 15.49
CA GLN A 195 39.81 -43.23 15.76
C GLN A 195 39.88 -44.09 14.51
N ARG A 196 38.79 -44.24 13.75
CA ARG A 196 38.81 -44.98 12.47
C ARG A 196 39.78 -44.40 11.47
N ARG A 197 39.91 -43.07 11.42
CA ARG A 197 40.88 -42.36 10.55
C ARG A 197 42.32 -42.77 10.87
N THR A 198 42.66 -42.97 12.15
CA THR A 198 44.01 -43.42 12.53
C THR A 198 44.36 -44.85 12.08
N PHE A 199 43.38 -45.69 11.76
CA PHE A 199 43.59 -47.09 11.33
C PHE A 199 43.47 -47.30 9.82
N MET A 200 43.07 -46.29 9.05
CA MET A 200 42.93 -46.34 7.58
C MET A 200 44.01 -45.46 6.92
N LYS A 201 44.46 -45.82 5.71
CA LYS A 201 45.37 -44.94 4.93
C LYS A 201 44.63 -43.64 4.59
N ASP A 202 45.34 -42.51 4.63
CA ASP A 202 44.84 -41.12 4.46
C ASP A 202 44.05 -40.82 3.17
N ASP A 203 43.83 -41.79 2.27
CA ASP A 203 43.15 -41.62 0.97
C ASP A 203 41.64 -41.93 0.99
N ASP A 204 41.02 -42.20 2.15
CA ASP A 204 39.56 -42.47 2.22
C ASP A 204 38.74 -41.17 2.26
N GLU A 205 38.51 -40.60 1.07
CA GLU A 205 37.72 -39.39 0.83
C GLU A 205 36.31 -39.47 1.43
N ALA A 206 35.72 -40.68 1.52
CA ALA A 206 34.39 -40.86 2.09
C ALA A 206 34.39 -40.71 3.62
N LEU A 207 35.43 -41.19 4.29
CA LEU A 207 35.61 -41.02 5.74
C LEU A 207 35.90 -39.56 6.09
N ALA A 208 36.75 -38.88 5.31
CA ALA A 208 37.07 -37.47 5.49
C ALA A 208 35.81 -36.59 5.39
N LYS A 209 35.00 -36.82 4.35
CA LYS A 209 33.73 -36.11 4.13
C LYS A 209 32.69 -36.38 5.23
N ALA A 210 32.63 -37.60 5.74
CA ALA A 210 31.73 -37.95 6.85
C ALA A 210 32.12 -37.23 8.15
N LEU A 211 33.43 -37.12 8.41
CA LEU A 211 33.98 -36.42 9.58
C LEU A 211 33.79 -34.90 9.47
N GLU A 212 34.02 -34.33 8.29
CA GLU A 212 33.73 -32.91 8.00
C GLU A 212 32.25 -32.59 8.25
N LEU A 213 31.34 -33.43 7.74
CA LEU A 213 29.91 -33.26 7.97
C LEU A 213 29.56 -33.32 9.46
N GLN A 214 30.09 -34.29 10.22
CA GLN A 214 29.84 -34.37 11.67
C GLN A 214 30.35 -33.14 12.42
N ASN A 215 31.48 -32.56 12.02
CA ASN A 215 32.02 -31.33 12.63
C ASN A 215 31.16 -30.10 12.33
N ILE A 216 30.68 -29.94 11.09
CA ILE A 216 29.75 -28.87 10.73
C ILE A 216 28.46 -28.98 11.56
N GLU A 217 27.91 -30.19 11.68
CA GLU A 217 26.71 -30.44 12.46
C GLU A 217 26.92 -30.18 13.95
N PHE A 218 28.11 -30.49 14.49
CA PHE A 218 28.48 -30.23 15.87
C PHE A 218 28.56 -28.73 16.18
N GLU A 219 29.19 -27.94 15.29
CA GLU A 219 29.28 -26.48 15.45
C GLU A 219 27.91 -25.80 15.47
N ILE A 220 26.95 -26.27 14.66
CA ILE A 220 25.57 -25.75 14.66
C ILE A 220 24.92 -25.99 16.03
N VAL A 221 25.07 -27.18 16.61
CA VAL A 221 24.49 -27.51 17.93
C VAL A 221 25.16 -26.70 19.03
N ILE A 222 26.49 -26.51 18.97
CA ILE A 222 27.24 -25.66 19.89
C ILE A 222 26.78 -24.20 19.80
N HIS A 223 26.47 -23.71 18.60
CA HIS A 223 25.92 -22.36 18.43
C HIS A 223 24.55 -22.21 19.11
N SER A 224 23.62 -23.14 18.88
CA SER A 224 22.32 -23.18 19.56
C SER A 224 22.47 -23.24 21.09
N PHE A 225 23.40 -24.07 21.58
CA PHE A 225 23.69 -24.23 23.00
C PHE A 225 24.21 -22.94 23.64
N LYS A 226 25.17 -22.27 22.98
CA LYS A 226 25.67 -20.95 23.40
C LYS A 226 24.56 -19.90 23.43
N SER A 227 23.70 -19.89 22.41
CA SER A 227 22.56 -18.96 22.35
C SER A 227 21.60 -19.18 23.52
N ALA A 228 21.25 -20.44 23.83
CA ALA A 228 20.36 -20.77 24.94
C ALA A 228 20.97 -20.39 26.31
N ILE A 229 22.25 -20.70 26.55
CA ILE A 229 22.97 -20.30 27.77
C ILE A 229 23.02 -18.77 27.89
N GLY A 230 23.30 -18.06 26.79
CA GLY A 230 23.32 -16.58 26.79
C GLY A 230 21.96 -15.94 27.07
N ILE A 231 20.86 -16.66 26.84
CA ILE A 231 19.52 -16.23 27.26
C ILE A 231 19.31 -16.56 28.74
N MET A 232 19.70 -17.76 29.21
CA MET A 232 19.61 -18.15 30.63
C MET A 232 20.39 -17.20 31.56
N ASP A 233 21.60 -16.81 31.18
CA ASP A 233 22.43 -15.84 31.91
C ASP A 233 21.72 -14.49 32.09
N LYS A 234 21.10 -13.99 31.01
CA LYS A 234 20.32 -12.74 31.05
C LYS A 234 19.01 -12.85 31.85
N LEU A 235 18.53 -14.06 32.11
CA LEU A 235 17.34 -14.32 32.94
C LEU A 235 17.68 -14.62 34.40
N ASP A 236 18.96 -14.54 34.78
CA ASP A 236 19.46 -14.86 36.12
C ASP A 236 19.25 -16.34 36.51
N VAL A 237 19.41 -17.25 35.53
CA VAL A 237 19.40 -18.70 35.75
C VAL A 237 20.85 -19.19 35.89
N ASP A 238 21.11 -20.12 36.83
CA ASP A 238 22.45 -20.68 37.01
C ASP A 238 22.89 -21.48 35.77
N THR A 239 24.02 -21.08 35.18
CA THR A 239 24.59 -21.68 33.97
C THR A 239 25.97 -22.30 34.20
N THR A 240 26.43 -22.37 35.45
CA THR A 240 27.80 -22.76 35.81
C THR A 240 28.20 -24.13 35.25
N ASP A 241 27.34 -25.13 35.40
CA ASP A 241 27.58 -26.49 34.93
C ASP A 241 27.64 -26.58 33.39
N HIS A 242 26.81 -25.79 32.69
CA HIS A 242 26.77 -25.75 31.24
C HIS A 242 27.98 -25.02 30.63
N LEU A 243 28.47 -23.98 31.29
CA LEU A 243 29.71 -23.29 30.91
C LEU A 243 30.93 -24.20 31.10
N ALA A 244 30.96 -25.01 32.15
CA ALA A 244 32.01 -25.99 32.38
C ALA A 244 32.06 -27.06 31.26
N LEU A 245 30.91 -27.54 30.81
CA LEU A 245 30.80 -28.44 29.66
C LEU A 245 31.35 -27.81 28.38
N LEU A 246 31.03 -26.53 28.12
CA LEU A 246 31.50 -25.81 26.94
C LEU A 246 33.03 -25.66 26.91
N ASP A 247 33.64 -25.44 28.07
CA ASP A 247 35.09 -25.40 28.22
C ASP A 247 35.74 -26.78 28.13
N GLN A 248 35.05 -27.85 28.51
CA GLN A 248 35.50 -29.22 28.24
C GLN A 248 35.55 -29.52 26.75
N ILE A 249 34.50 -29.15 26.00
CA ILE A 249 34.39 -29.39 24.55
C ILE A 249 35.44 -28.59 23.77
N LYS A 250 35.64 -27.31 24.10
CA LYS A 250 36.69 -26.46 23.47
C LYS A 250 38.10 -27.05 23.60
N ARG A 251 38.40 -27.72 24.71
CA ARG A 251 39.70 -28.36 24.95
C ARG A 251 39.92 -29.61 24.09
N HIS A 252 38.86 -30.30 23.68
CA HIS A 252 38.94 -31.43 22.74
C HIS A 252 39.21 -30.95 21.31
N LEU A 253 38.50 -29.91 20.86
CA LEU A 253 38.66 -29.33 19.51
C LEU A 253 40.04 -28.72 19.23
N GLN A 254 40.79 -28.33 20.27
CA GLN A 254 42.13 -27.74 20.12
C GLN A 254 43.26 -28.76 19.96
N LYS A 255 43.01 -30.06 20.16
CA LYS A 255 44.09 -31.05 20.28
C LYS A 255 44.73 -31.48 18.95
N ASP A 256 44.03 -31.32 17.82
CA ASP A 256 44.48 -31.82 16.50
C ASP A 256 44.59 -30.74 15.39
N VAL A 257 44.41 -29.45 15.70
CA VAL A 257 44.34 -28.37 14.68
C VAL A 257 45.66 -27.60 14.50
N LEU A 258 46.72 -27.92 15.25
CA LEU A 258 48.00 -27.23 15.17
C LEU A 258 49.08 -28.03 14.45
N ASP A 259 48.75 -28.60 13.29
CA ASP A 259 49.73 -29.13 12.35
C ASP A 259 49.81 -28.24 11.10
N VAL A 260 51.01 -27.77 10.77
CA VAL A 260 51.26 -26.82 9.67
C VAL A 260 50.99 -27.48 8.31
N ASP A 261 51.07 -28.81 8.25
CA ASP A 261 50.73 -29.59 7.06
C ASP A 261 49.21 -29.63 6.80
N VAL A 262 48.39 -29.53 7.84
CA VAL A 262 46.92 -29.46 7.73
C VAL A 262 46.45 -28.07 7.26
N ALA A 263 47.18 -26.99 7.60
CA ALA A 263 46.89 -25.67 7.04
C ALA A 263 47.14 -25.59 5.52
N TYR A 264 48.15 -26.33 5.04
CA TYR A 264 48.39 -26.49 3.61
C TYR A 264 47.33 -27.38 2.94
N SER A 265 46.90 -28.47 3.60
CA SER A 265 45.82 -29.32 3.08
C SER A 265 44.47 -28.60 3.07
N PHE A 266 44.13 -27.78 4.07
CA PHE A 266 42.91 -26.95 4.05
C PHE A 266 42.93 -25.90 2.94
N LEU A 267 44.09 -25.32 2.60
CA LEU A 267 44.20 -24.43 1.44
C LEU A 267 44.07 -25.19 0.12
N GLU A 268 44.65 -26.39 0.03
CA GLU A 268 44.52 -27.24 -1.14
C GLU A 268 43.08 -27.76 -1.30
N ASP A 269 42.43 -28.23 -0.23
CA ASP A 269 41.04 -28.68 -0.18
C ASP A 269 40.05 -27.53 -0.36
N THR A 270 40.34 -26.32 0.13
CA THR A 270 39.51 -25.14 -0.17
C THR A 270 39.64 -24.76 -1.65
N VAL A 271 40.83 -24.85 -2.23
CA VAL A 271 41.04 -24.57 -3.66
C VAL A 271 40.44 -25.67 -4.53
N VAL A 272 40.53 -26.94 -4.14
CA VAL A 272 39.94 -28.09 -4.82
C VAL A 272 38.42 -28.08 -4.67
N SER A 273 37.88 -27.82 -3.48
CA SER A 273 36.44 -27.68 -3.24
C SER A 273 35.86 -26.46 -3.94
N PHE A 274 36.59 -25.33 -3.96
CA PHE A 274 36.21 -24.17 -4.77
C PHE A 274 36.27 -24.50 -6.25
N ARG A 275 37.27 -25.25 -6.72
CA ARG A 275 37.38 -25.68 -8.12
C ARG A 275 36.29 -26.68 -8.50
N LEU A 276 35.91 -27.62 -7.63
CA LEU A 276 34.84 -28.58 -7.83
C LEU A 276 33.47 -27.89 -7.77
N TRP A 277 33.25 -27.00 -6.81
CA TRP A 277 32.06 -26.14 -6.74
C TRP A 277 31.97 -25.23 -7.96
N LEU A 278 33.09 -24.66 -8.41
CA LEU A 278 33.13 -23.82 -9.60
C LEU A 278 32.94 -24.65 -10.86
N VAL A 279 33.45 -25.88 -10.97
CA VAL A 279 33.19 -26.75 -12.14
C VAL A 279 31.75 -27.27 -12.15
N ASP A 280 31.15 -27.54 -10.98
CA ASP A 280 29.76 -27.97 -10.83
C ASP A 280 28.76 -26.82 -11.09
N LYS A 281 29.04 -25.63 -10.55
CA LYS A 281 28.16 -24.46 -10.67
C LYS A 281 28.50 -23.58 -11.86
N ALA A 282 29.70 -23.58 -12.42
CA ALA A 282 30.07 -22.73 -13.57
C ALA A 282 29.16 -22.95 -14.77
N PRO A 283 28.75 -24.18 -15.16
CA PRO A 283 27.80 -24.35 -16.25
C PRO A 283 26.47 -23.63 -15.96
N SER A 284 25.94 -23.78 -14.74
CA SER A 284 24.68 -23.16 -14.34
C SER A 284 24.78 -21.63 -14.18
N LEU A 285 25.86 -21.12 -13.61
CA LEU A 285 26.13 -19.69 -13.45
C LEU A 285 26.43 -19.04 -14.80
N PHE A 286 27.18 -19.70 -15.66
CA PHE A 286 27.44 -19.25 -17.02
C PHE A 286 26.14 -19.15 -17.82
N VAL A 287 25.26 -20.16 -17.75
CA VAL A 287 23.94 -20.11 -18.40
C VAL A 287 23.08 -18.98 -17.82
N ARG A 288 23.02 -18.81 -16.49
CA ARG A 288 22.26 -17.70 -15.86
C ARG A 288 22.81 -16.32 -16.22
N LEU A 289 24.13 -16.17 -16.27
CA LEU A 289 24.78 -14.91 -16.67
C LEU A 289 24.60 -14.62 -18.17
N LEU A 290 24.69 -15.64 -19.03
CA LEU A 290 24.40 -15.53 -20.45
C LEU A 290 22.93 -15.14 -20.68
N LEU A 291 22.00 -15.75 -19.93
CA LEU A 291 20.58 -15.46 -19.97
C LEU A 291 20.30 -14.04 -19.46
N CYS A 292 20.91 -13.63 -18.36
CA CYS A 292 20.87 -12.25 -17.85
C CYS A 292 21.38 -11.25 -18.90
N PHE A 293 22.53 -11.52 -19.54
CA PHE A 293 23.10 -10.66 -20.57
C PHE A 293 22.21 -10.56 -21.81
N THR A 294 21.63 -11.67 -22.26
CA THR A 294 20.70 -11.69 -23.39
C THR A 294 19.40 -10.94 -23.08
N ILE A 295 18.87 -11.04 -21.86
CA ILE A 295 17.73 -10.22 -21.40
C ILE A 295 18.08 -8.74 -21.39
N LEU A 296 19.23 -8.34 -20.82
CA LEU A 296 19.62 -6.93 -20.80
C LEU A 296 19.85 -6.38 -22.21
N PHE A 297 20.43 -7.19 -23.10
CA PHE A 297 20.64 -6.82 -24.49
C PHE A 297 19.31 -6.64 -25.24
N THR A 298 18.38 -7.58 -25.09
CA THR A 298 17.04 -7.50 -25.69
C THR A 298 16.25 -6.33 -25.11
N ALA A 299 16.25 -6.14 -23.79
CA ALA A 299 15.62 -4.99 -23.14
C ALA A 299 16.17 -3.65 -23.66
N ARG A 300 17.49 -3.54 -23.85
CA ARG A 300 18.11 -2.35 -24.44
C ARG A 300 17.66 -2.12 -25.89
N LYS A 301 17.53 -3.18 -26.69
CA LYS A 301 16.99 -3.08 -28.06
C LYS A 301 15.54 -2.60 -28.05
N ILE A 302 14.70 -3.18 -27.18
CA ILE A 302 13.29 -2.76 -27.02
C ILE A 302 13.22 -1.30 -26.55
N ALA A 303 14.03 -0.91 -25.55
CA ALA A 303 14.07 0.45 -25.03
C ALA A 303 14.47 1.47 -26.12
N ASN A 304 15.35 1.11 -27.05
CA ASN A 304 15.71 1.95 -28.19
C ASN A 304 14.59 2.02 -29.24
N ILE A 305 13.90 0.90 -29.50
CA ILE A 305 12.72 0.88 -30.39
C ILE A 305 11.62 1.78 -29.82
N VAL A 306 11.31 1.64 -28.53
CA VAL A 306 10.34 2.48 -27.82
C VAL A 306 10.77 3.94 -27.84
N ALA A 307 12.04 4.26 -27.57
CA ALA A 307 12.55 5.63 -27.65
C ALA A 307 12.38 6.23 -29.05
N THR A 308 12.63 5.44 -30.09
CA THR A 308 12.46 5.85 -31.48
C THR A 308 10.98 6.06 -31.81
N GLY A 309 10.11 5.13 -31.43
CA GLY A 309 8.66 5.22 -31.66
C GLY A 309 8.03 6.41 -30.94
N VAL A 310 8.33 6.60 -29.66
CA VAL A 310 7.90 7.78 -28.88
C VAL A 310 8.51 9.05 -29.49
N GLY A 311 9.80 9.03 -29.84
CA GLY A 311 10.47 10.17 -30.45
C GLY A 311 9.84 10.60 -31.78
N MET A 312 9.44 9.66 -32.63
CA MET A 312 8.74 9.94 -33.88
C MET A 312 7.34 10.52 -33.63
N SER A 313 6.61 9.99 -32.65
CA SER A 313 5.27 10.50 -32.29
C SER A 313 5.30 11.92 -31.72
N VAL A 314 6.24 12.20 -30.81
CA VAL A 314 6.32 13.50 -30.12
C VAL A 314 6.99 14.57 -31.01
N LYS A 315 7.80 14.19 -32.01
CA LYS A 315 8.35 15.10 -33.04
C LYS A 315 7.42 15.35 -34.23
N SER A 316 6.30 14.64 -34.31
CA SER A 316 5.35 14.81 -35.42
C SER A 316 4.86 16.25 -35.50
N ALA A 317 4.86 16.84 -36.70
CA ALA A 317 4.60 18.26 -36.97
C ALA A 317 3.24 18.79 -36.49
N LYS A 318 2.35 17.92 -36.00
CA LYS A 318 1.06 18.30 -35.41
C LYS A 318 1.14 18.64 -33.91
N MET A 319 2.23 18.30 -33.23
CA MET A 319 2.39 18.51 -31.78
C MET A 319 3.47 19.57 -31.52
N ASN A 320 3.07 20.77 -31.07
CA ASN A 320 3.97 21.88 -30.72
C ASN A 320 4.67 21.66 -29.36
N PHE A 321 5.26 20.48 -29.14
CA PHE A 321 5.97 20.20 -27.90
C PHE A 321 7.36 20.83 -27.90
N SER A 322 7.76 21.37 -26.75
CA SER A 322 9.12 21.86 -26.57
C SER A 322 10.13 20.70 -26.68
N VAL A 323 11.35 21.01 -27.12
CA VAL A 323 12.45 20.04 -27.22
C VAL A 323 12.69 19.36 -25.87
N LEU A 324 12.53 20.08 -24.76
CA LEU A 324 12.66 19.54 -23.41
C LEU A 324 11.61 18.46 -23.13
N MET A 325 10.34 18.72 -23.48
CA MET A 325 9.25 17.77 -23.27
C MET A 325 9.40 16.52 -24.15
N GLN A 326 9.87 16.69 -25.39
CA GLN A 326 10.22 15.58 -26.28
C GLN A 326 11.30 14.67 -25.67
N ASN A 327 12.37 15.28 -25.15
CA ASN A 327 13.46 14.56 -24.50
C ASN A 327 13.01 13.88 -23.21
N PHE A 328 12.10 14.50 -22.45
CA PHE A 328 11.54 13.92 -21.24
C PHE A 328 10.73 12.65 -21.53
N PHE A 329 9.75 12.70 -22.44
CA PHE A 329 8.91 11.54 -22.76
C PHE A 329 9.70 10.37 -23.38
N THR A 330 10.63 10.67 -24.28
CA THR A 330 11.51 9.65 -24.88
C THR A 330 12.40 9.00 -23.83
N SER A 331 12.99 9.79 -22.93
CA SER A 331 13.86 9.30 -21.87
C SER A 331 13.12 8.47 -20.84
N ILE A 332 11.95 8.93 -20.36
CA ILE A 332 11.21 8.22 -19.31
C ILE A 332 10.65 6.89 -19.82
N ALA A 333 10.13 6.84 -21.05
CA ALA A 333 9.64 5.61 -21.66
C ALA A 333 10.76 4.58 -21.86
N SER A 334 11.91 5.02 -22.40
CA SER A 334 13.08 4.15 -22.60
C SER A 334 13.65 3.63 -21.28
N LYS A 335 13.79 4.51 -20.28
CA LYS A 335 14.28 4.13 -18.94
C LYS A 335 13.33 3.20 -18.21
N ALA A 336 12.02 3.38 -18.33
CA ALA A 336 11.03 2.48 -17.72
C ALA A 336 11.13 1.06 -18.30
N VAL A 337 11.24 0.93 -19.63
CA VAL A 337 11.46 -0.36 -20.29
C VAL A 337 12.78 -1.00 -19.85
N MET A 338 13.86 -0.23 -19.80
CA MET A 338 15.15 -0.72 -19.34
C MET A 338 15.08 -1.17 -17.87
N PHE A 339 14.39 -0.43 -17.02
CA PHE A 339 14.19 -0.76 -15.61
C PHE A 339 13.46 -2.09 -15.44
N ILE A 340 12.36 -2.31 -16.16
CA ILE A 340 11.66 -3.61 -16.19
C ILE A 340 12.60 -4.71 -16.68
N GLY A 341 13.38 -4.46 -17.73
CA GLY A 341 14.38 -5.40 -18.23
C GLY A 341 15.44 -5.79 -17.18
N VAL A 342 15.90 -4.83 -16.37
CA VAL A 342 16.81 -5.09 -15.25
C VAL A 342 16.17 -5.97 -14.19
N LEU A 343 14.91 -5.69 -13.81
CA LEU A 343 14.19 -6.54 -12.85
C LEU A 343 14.10 -7.99 -13.33
N VAL A 344 13.69 -8.18 -14.59
CA VAL A 344 13.58 -9.52 -15.20
C VAL A 344 14.94 -10.21 -15.25
N ALA A 345 16.02 -9.47 -15.54
CA ALA A 345 17.38 -10.03 -15.54
C ALA A 345 17.84 -10.45 -14.13
N LEU A 346 17.57 -9.66 -13.09
CA LEU A 346 17.91 -9.97 -11.70
C LEU A 346 17.19 -11.21 -11.18
N SER A 347 15.92 -11.40 -11.57
CA SER A 347 15.14 -12.61 -11.26
C SER A 347 15.82 -13.90 -11.76
N GLN A 348 16.43 -13.86 -12.95
CA GLN A 348 17.12 -15.03 -13.54
C GLN A 348 18.43 -15.38 -12.84
N VAL A 349 19.05 -14.41 -12.15
CA VAL A 349 20.25 -14.64 -11.34
C VAL A 349 19.87 -15.25 -9.97
N GLY A 350 18.58 -15.30 -9.62
CA GLY A 350 18.07 -15.84 -8.37
C GLY A 350 17.90 -14.80 -7.27
N ILE A 351 17.89 -13.51 -7.62
CA ILE A 351 17.61 -12.43 -6.66
C ILE A 351 16.09 -12.35 -6.43
N GLU A 352 15.69 -12.41 -5.17
CA GLU A 352 14.29 -12.23 -4.78
C GLU A 352 13.83 -10.80 -5.07
N LEU A 353 12.95 -10.64 -6.05
CA LEU A 353 12.40 -9.33 -6.41
C LEU A 353 11.31 -8.83 -5.45
N GLY A 354 10.85 -9.67 -4.50
CA GLY A 354 9.75 -9.35 -3.59
C GLY A 354 9.92 -7.99 -2.90
N PRO A 355 11.00 -7.76 -2.13
CA PRO A 355 11.24 -6.48 -1.46
C PRO A 355 11.31 -5.28 -2.43
N LEU A 356 11.88 -5.49 -3.62
CA LEU A 356 12.02 -4.44 -4.64
C LEU A 356 10.68 -4.08 -5.27
N LEU A 357 9.82 -5.07 -5.52
CA LEU A 357 8.45 -4.89 -6.00
C LEU A 357 7.56 -4.26 -4.94
N THR A 358 7.71 -4.64 -3.66
CA THR A 358 7.00 -3.99 -2.55
C THR A 358 7.39 -2.53 -2.44
N GLY A 359 8.69 -2.20 -2.49
CA GLY A 359 9.18 -0.83 -2.49
C GLY A 359 8.66 -0.01 -3.68
N LEU A 360 8.63 -0.60 -4.88
CA LEU A 360 8.04 0.00 -6.07
C LEU A 360 6.53 0.21 -5.94
N GLY A 361 5.81 -0.73 -5.30
CA GLY A 361 4.39 -0.59 -5.01
C GLY A 361 4.12 0.63 -4.13
N VAL A 362 4.86 0.76 -3.03
CA VAL A 362 4.75 1.92 -2.12
C VAL A 362 5.10 3.22 -2.85
N ALA A 363 6.21 3.25 -3.59
CA ALA A 363 6.61 4.42 -4.36
C ALA A 363 5.56 4.79 -5.42
N GLY A 364 4.97 3.80 -6.09
CA GLY A 364 3.90 3.97 -7.07
C GLY A 364 2.65 4.58 -6.45
N VAL A 365 2.24 4.14 -5.26
CA VAL A 365 1.11 4.71 -4.51
C VAL A 365 1.39 6.17 -4.14
N ILE A 366 2.58 6.49 -3.63
CA ILE A 366 2.98 7.87 -3.28
C ILE A 366 2.95 8.77 -4.52
N ILE A 367 3.52 8.31 -5.64
CA ILE A 367 3.48 9.05 -6.91
C ILE A 367 2.03 9.21 -7.39
N GLY A 368 1.20 8.18 -7.24
CA GLY A 368 -0.22 8.21 -7.57
C GLY A 368 -0.97 9.29 -6.78
N PHE A 369 -0.76 9.35 -5.46
CA PHE A 369 -1.33 10.41 -4.62
C PHE A 369 -0.81 11.80 -5.00
N ALA A 370 0.49 11.93 -5.29
CA ALA A 370 1.06 13.20 -5.74
C ALA A 370 0.47 13.69 -7.08
N LEU A 371 0.04 12.76 -7.95
CA LEU A 371 -0.56 13.05 -9.25
C LEU A 371 -2.09 13.07 -9.24
N GLN A 372 -2.74 12.84 -8.09
CA GLN A 372 -4.19 12.70 -7.97
C GLN A 372 -4.95 13.88 -8.59
N ASP A 373 -4.57 15.11 -8.25
CA ASP A 373 -5.23 16.32 -8.76
C ASP A 373 -5.03 16.50 -10.26
N THR A 374 -3.85 16.15 -10.78
CA THR A 374 -3.56 16.24 -12.22
C THR A 374 -4.39 15.23 -13.00
N LEU A 375 -4.51 14.00 -12.47
CA LEU A 375 -5.32 12.95 -13.08
C LEU A 375 -6.82 13.28 -13.00
N SER A 376 -7.28 13.84 -11.88
CA SER A 376 -8.65 14.35 -11.71
C SER A 376 -8.98 15.42 -12.75
N ASN A 377 -8.09 16.40 -12.94
CA ASN A 377 -8.27 17.43 -13.97
C ASN A 377 -8.34 16.85 -15.39
N PHE A 378 -7.46 15.90 -15.70
CA PHE A 378 -7.47 15.21 -16.98
C PHE A 378 -8.80 14.47 -17.20
N ALA A 379 -9.26 13.70 -16.21
CA ALA A 379 -10.52 12.96 -16.29
C ALA A 379 -11.71 13.91 -16.47
N SER A 380 -11.77 15.00 -15.71
CA SER A 380 -12.80 16.03 -15.86
C SER A 380 -12.76 16.68 -17.25
N GLY A 381 -11.58 16.96 -17.80
CA GLY A 381 -11.46 17.46 -19.16
C GLY A 381 -11.98 16.49 -20.22
N VAL A 382 -11.68 15.20 -20.09
CA VAL A 382 -12.23 14.15 -20.96
C VAL A 382 -13.75 14.10 -20.86
N MET A 383 -14.31 14.19 -19.64
CA MET A 383 -15.76 14.20 -19.44
C MET A 383 -16.43 15.43 -20.06
N ILE A 384 -15.83 16.62 -19.94
CA ILE A 384 -16.32 17.83 -20.59
C ILE A 384 -16.32 17.66 -22.11
N LEU A 385 -15.28 17.05 -22.70
CA LEU A 385 -15.23 16.80 -24.15
C LEU A 385 -16.28 15.78 -24.61
N ILE A 386 -16.56 14.75 -23.81
CA ILE A 386 -17.53 13.70 -24.15
C ILE A 386 -18.97 14.24 -24.05
N TYR A 387 -19.32 14.86 -22.93
CA TYR A 387 -20.69 15.30 -22.66
C TYR A 387 -20.99 16.70 -23.20
N ARG A 388 -19.95 17.49 -23.48
CA ARG A 388 -20.00 18.85 -24.03
C ARG A 388 -21.10 19.72 -23.37
N PRO A 389 -21.09 19.88 -22.04
CA PRO A 389 -22.04 20.77 -21.34
C PRO A 389 -21.89 22.25 -21.76
N TYR A 390 -20.73 22.60 -22.32
CA TYR A 390 -20.42 23.86 -22.96
C TYR A 390 -19.28 23.66 -23.96
N ASP A 391 -19.06 24.62 -24.85
CA ASP A 391 -17.95 24.61 -25.80
C ASP A 391 -17.25 25.98 -25.92
N VAL A 392 -16.13 26.00 -26.63
CA VAL A 392 -15.42 27.21 -27.03
C VAL A 392 -16.37 28.15 -27.79
N GLY A 393 -16.51 29.37 -27.28
CA GLY A 393 -17.45 30.38 -27.78
C GLY A 393 -18.67 30.56 -26.89
N ASP A 394 -18.99 29.62 -25.99
CA ASP A 394 -20.13 29.75 -25.10
C ASP A 394 -19.88 30.77 -23.99
N LEU A 395 -20.91 31.53 -23.64
CA LEU A 395 -20.94 32.35 -22.43
C LEU A 395 -21.41 31.48 -21.27
N VAL A 396 -20.55 31.27 -20.28
CA VAL A 396 -20.84 30.40 -19.13
C VAL A 396 -20.71 31.18 -17.83
N LYS A 397 -21.44 30.74 -16.80
CA LYS A 397 -21.23 31.14 -15.42
C LYS A 397 -20.87 29.91 -14.59
N VAL A 398 -19.68 29.91 -13.99
CA VAL A 398 -19.13 28.82 -13.16
C VAL A 398 -18.48 29.45 -11.94
N ASN A 399 -18.87 29.01 -10.73
CA ASN A 399 -18.31 29.48 -9.45
C ASN A 399 -18.29 31.02 -9.35
N ASP A 400 -19.43 31.64 -9.66
CA ASP A 400 -19.63 33.11 -9.73
C ASP A 400 -18.80 33.87 -10.77
N ILE A 401 -17.96 33.18 -11.54
CA ILE A 401 -17.24 33.74 -12.67
C ILE A 401 -18.12 33.64 -13.91
N GLN A 402 -18.42 34.77 -14.54
CA GLN A 402 -19.13 34.82 -15.83
C GLN A 402 -18.18 35.27 -16.94
N GLY A 403 -18.16 34.53 -18.05
CA GLY A 403 -17.33 34.87 -19.21
C GLY A 403 -17.46 33.88 -20.36
N THR A 404 -16.87 34.25 -21.49
CA THR A 404 -16.88 33.44 -22.71
C THR A 404 -15.73 32.44 -22.69
N VAL A 405 -16.00 31.19 -23.02
CA VAL A 405 -14.98 30.14 -23.11
C VAL A 405 -14.10 30.41 -24.33
N ASN A 406 -12.84 30.78 -24.11
CA ASN A 406 -11.89 31.13 -25.18
C ASN A 406 -11.12 29.89 -25.66
N LYS A 407 -10.67 29.05 -24.72
CA LYS A 407 -9.89 27.85 -25.05
C LYS A 407 -10.13 26.76 -24.02
N MET A 408 -10.21 25.51 -24.48
CA MET A 408 -10.25 24.33 -23.61
C MET A 408 -9.00 23.47 -23.80
N SER A 409 -8.52 22.89 -22.72
CA SER A 409 -7.45 21.88 -22.70
C SER A 409 -7.89 20.70 -21.85
N LEU A 410 -7.15 19.58 -21.92
CA LEU A 410 -7.47 18.39 -21.13
C LEU A 410 -7.44 18.62 -19.61
N VAL A 411 -6.71 19.62 -19.12
CA VAL A 411 -6.56 19.87 -17.66
C VAL A 411 -7.17 21.19 -17.19
N SER A 412 -7.50 22.11 -18.09
CA SER A 412 -8.03 23.43 -17.74
C SER A 412 -8.88 24.06 -18.87
N THR A 413 -9.79 24.93 -18.47
CA THR A 413 -10.59 25.78 -19.36
C THR A 413 -10.18 27.23 -19.15
N THR A 414 -9.98 27.96 -20.24
CA THR A 414 -9.69 29.39 -20.26
C THR A 414 -10.96 30.16 -20.57
N ILE A 415 -11.41 30.94 -19.60
CA ILE A 415 -12.58 31.83 -19.70
C ILE A 415 -12.08 33.27 -19.85
N GLN A 416 -12.69 34.00 -20.77
CA GLN A 416 -12.49 35.44 -20.94
C GLN A 416 -13.68 36.17 -20.32
N THR A 417 -13.44 36.95 -19.28
CA THR A 417 -14.49 37.71 -18.59
C THR A 417 -14.98 38.89 -19.43
N VAL A 418 -16.13 39.44 -19.06
CA VAL A 418 -16.73 40.60 -19.75
C VAL A 418 -15.86 41.87 -19.68
N ASP A 419 -15.01 41.98 -18.66
CA ASP A 419 -14.01 43.05 -18.50
C ASP A 419 -12.64 42.68 -19.13
N ASN A 420 -12.62 41.69 -20.02
CA ASN A 420 -11.47 41.28 -20.83
C ASN A 420 -10.28 40.68 -20.05
N GLN A 421 -10.53 40.04 -18.91
CA GLN A 421 -9.52 39.28 -18.17
C GLN A 421 -9.50 37.81 -18.62
N ARG A 422 -8.32 37.19 -18.56
CA ARG A 422 -8.16 35.77 -18.87
C ARG A 422 -8.05 34.96 -17.58
N LEU A 423 -9.04 34.10 -17.34
CA LEU A 423 -9.05 33.19 -16.20
C LEU A 423 -8.80 31.77 -16.68
N VAL A 424 -7.82 31.10 -16.07
CA VAL A 424 -7.49 29.69 -16.36
C VAL A 424 -7.95 28.86 -15.17
N ILE A 425 -9.01 28.08 -15.37
CA ILE A 425 -9.67 27.33 -14.31
C ILE A 425 -9.40 25.84 -14.53
N PRO A 426 -8.93 25.11 -13.48
CA PRO A 426 -8.79 23.66 -13.54
C PRO A 426 -10.11 22.96 -13.86
N ASN A 427 -10.09 21.96 -14.75
CA ASN A 427 -11.31 21.30 -15.22
C ASN A 427 -12.10 20.62 -14.09
N ASN A 428 -11.41 20.10 -13.06
CA ASN A 428 -12.07 19.45 -11.94
C ASN A 428 -12.95 20.42 -11.12
N LYS A 429 -12.56 21.70 -11.04
CA LYS A 429 -13.36 22.75 -10.38
C LYS A 429 -14.61 23.12 -11.16
N ILE A 430 -14.59 22.97 -12.48
CA ILE A 430 -15.77 23.25 -13.33
C ILE A 430 -16.70 22.04 -13.32
N TRP A 431 -16.15 20.84 -13.49
CA TRP A 431 -16.94 19.61 -13.54
C TRP A 431 -17.58 19.24 -12.20
N GLY A 432 -16.91 19.61 -11.09
CA GLY A 432 -17.40 19.36 -9.74
C GLY A 432 -18.47 20.35 -9.25
N ASP A 433 -18.83 21.36 -10.03
CA ASP A 433 -19.79 22.41 -9.64
C ASP A 433 -20.92 22.56 -10.69
N VAL A 434 -21.89 23.42 -10.39
CA VAL A 434 -23.01 23.73 -11.29
C VAL A 434 -22.51 24.56 -12.47
N ILE A 435 -22.71 24.02 -13.67
CA ILE A 435 -22.36 24.69 -14.93
C ILE A 435 -23.62 25.38 -15.47
N ASN A 436 -23.63 26.72 -15.46
CA ASN A 436 -24.69 27.50 -16.10
C ASN A 436 -24.22 27.96 -17.49
N ASN A 437 -24.67 27.28 -18.54
CA ASN A 437 -24.41 27.69 -19.92
C ASN A 437 -25.48 28.68 -20.38
N ILE A 438 -25.09 29.95 -20.52
CA ILE A 438 -25.99 31.06 -20.82
C ILE A 438 -26.37 31.07 -22.32
N THR A 439 -25.51 30.52 -23.18
CA THR A 439 -25.70 30.49 -24.64
C THR A 439 -26.19 29.15 -25.17
N ALA A 440 -26.35 28.14 -24.32
CA ALA A 440 -26.88 26.83 -24.72
C ALA A 440 -28.26 26.93 -25.38
N GLU A 441 -29.13 27.79 -24.84
CA GLU A 441 -30.45 28.06 -25.38
C GLU A 441 -30.45 29.35 -26.22
N HIS A 442 -31.16 29.31 -27.36
CA HIS A 442 -31.22 30.45 -28.28
C HIS A 442 -32.20 31.54 -27.85
N ILE A 443 -33.12 31.22 -26.93
CA ILE A 443 -34.19 32.11 -26.46
C ILE A 443 -34.05 32.31 -24.96
N ARG A 444 -34.11 33.56 -24.50
CA ARG A 444 -33.97 33.92 -23.09
C ARG A 444 -35.03 34.92 -22.64
N ARG A 445 -35.46 34.77 -21.39
CA ARG A 445 -36.36 35.72 -20.73
C ARG A 445 -35.56 36.83 -20.09
N ILE A 446 -35.93 38.07 -20.36
CA ILE A 446 -35.41 39.23 -19.64
C ILE A 446 -36.32 39.47 -18.44
N ASP A 447 -35.75 39.62 -17.25
CA ASP A 447 -36.52 39.93 -16.03
C ASP A 447 -36.32 41.42 -15.67
N MET A 448 -37.33 42.26 -15.97
CA MET A 448 -37.35 43.68 -15.62
C MET A 448 -38.43 43.97 -14.57
N VAL A 449 -38.18 44.98 -13.74
CA VAL A 449 -39.13 45.47 -12.74
C VAL A 449 -39.27 46.98 -12.89
N PHE A 450 -40.50 47.46 -13.02
CA PHE A 450 -40.82 48.88 -13.10
C PHE A 450 -41.88 49.23 -12.08
N GLY A 451 -41.62 50.25 -11.25
CA GLY A 451 -42.54 50.74 -10.23
C GLY A 451 -43.32 51.96 -10.70
N ILE A 452 -44.63 52.00 -10.42
CA ILE A 452 -45.50 53.16 -10.60
C ILE A 452 -46.00 53.67 -9.25
N GLY A 453 -46.52 54.90 -9.19
CA GLY A 453 -47.11 55.45 -7.96
C GLY A 453 -48.41 54.74 -7.57
N TYR A 454 -48.69 54.67 -6.26
CA TYR A 454 -49.91 54.04 -5.73
C TYR A 454 -51.23 54.65 -6.22
N LYS A 455 -51.20 55.87 -6.76
CA LYS A 455 -52.37 56.57 -7.29
C LYS A 455 -52.55 56.37 -8.81
N ASP A 456 -51.56 55.79 -9.48
CA ASP A 456 -51.61 55.57 -10.92
C ASP A 456 -52.50 54.37 -11.27
N ASP A 457 -53.07 54.41 -12.48
CA ASP A 457 -53.92 53.33 -12.99
C ASP A 457 -53.08 52.12 -13.42
N ILE A 458 -53.29 51.00 -12.74
CA ILE A 458 -52.57 49.74 -12.98
C ILE A 458 -52.88 49.12 -14.34
N ASP A 459 -54.11 49.26 -14.84
CA ASP A 459 -54.51 48.69 -16.12
C ASP A 459 -53.94 49.54 -17.26
N LYS A 460 -53.91 50.87 -17.09
CA LYS A 460 -53.23 51.78 -18.01
C LYS A 460 -51.73 51.46 -18.11
N ALA A 461 -51.05 51.31 -16.98
CA ALA A 461 -49.63 50.98 -16.96
C ALA A 461 -49.34 49.60 -17.57
N LYS A 462 -50.17 48.59 -17.25
CA LYS A 462 -50.06 47.24 -17.82
C LYS A 462 -50.19 47.25 -19.34
N GLN A 463 -51.18 47.96 -19.87
CA GLN A 463 -51.37 48.09 -21.32
C GLN A 463 -50.18 48.79 -21.96
N LEU A 464 -49.71 49.90 -21.37
CA LEU A 464 -48.54 50.63 -21.85
C LEU A 464 -47.30 49.75 -21.94
N PHE A 465 -46.99 48.97 -20.89
CA PHE A 465 -45.85 48.06 -20.92
C PHE A 465 -46.01 46.98 -22.00
N MET A 466 -47.22 46.42 -22.14
CA MET A 466 -47.47 45.41 -23.18
C MET A 466 -47.31 46.00 -24.60
N ASP A 467 -47.82 47.21 -24.85
CA ASP A 467 -47.72 47.88 -26.14
C ASP A 467 -46.24 48.17 -26.50
N ILE A 468 -45.43 48.58 -25.53
CA ILE A 468 -43.98 48.80 -25.72
C ILE A 468 -43.28 47.48 -26.09
N LEU A 469 -43.63 46.37 -25.42
CA LEU A 469 -43.04 45.07 -25.72
C LEU A 469 -43.43 44.59 -27.11
N LEU A 470 -44.70 44.70 -27.49
CA LEU A 470 -45.21 44.25 -28.79
C LEU A 470 -44.73 45.13 -29.96
N ALA A 471 -44.27 46.36 -29.69
CA ALA A 471 -43.72 47.26 -30.69
C ALA A 471 -42.24 46.98 -31.05
N ASP A 472 -41.51 46.18 -30.26
CA ASP A 472 -40.10 45.84 -30.55
C ASP A 472 -40.01 44.47 -31.26
N GLU A 473 -39.53 44.47 -32.50
CA GLU A 473 -39.45 43.26 -33.34
C GLU A 473 -38.55 42.15 -32.75
N ARG A 474 -37.64 42.50 -31.82
CA ARG A 474 -36.76 41.53 -31.14
C ARG A 474 -37.47 40.76 -30.03
N VAL A 475 -38.64 41.23 -29.57
CA VAL A 475 -39.47 40.55 -28.58
C VAL A 475 -40.26 39.44 -29.26
N LEU A 476 -40.04 38.21 -28.82
CA LEU A 476 -40.70 37.04 -29.38
C LEU A 476 -42.16 36.96 -28.88
N PRO A 477 -43.12 36.70 -29.78
CA PRO A 477 -44.53 36.53 -29.39
C PRO A 477 -44.78 35.19 -28.67
N THR A 478 -43.91 34.20 -28.89
CA THR A 478 -43.98 32.87 -28.29
C THR A 478 -42.61 32.51 -27.70
N PRO A 479 -42.49 32.28 -26.38
CA PRO A 479 -43.55 32.36 -25.37
C PRO A 479 -44.07 33.79 -25.15
N GLU A 480 -45.33 33.92 -24.72
CA GLU A 480 -45.97 35.23 -24.52
C GLU A 480 -45.21 36.07 -23.47
N PRO A 481 -44.92 37.35 -23.75
CA PRO A 481 -44.36 38.26 -22.77
C PRO A 481 -45.28 38.43 -21.55
N MET A 482 -44.72 38.44 -20.35
CA MET A 482 -45.51 38.57 -19.13
C MET A 482 -45.40 39.97 -18.54
N VAL A 483 -46.54 40.66 -18.43
CA VAL A 483 -46.69 41.93 -17.69
C VAL A 483 -47.71 41.73 -16.58
N ARG A 484 -47.28 41.82 -15.32
CA ARG A 484 -48.14 41.62 -14.13
C ARG A 484 -47.69 42.51 -12.98
N VAL A 485 -48.63 42.93 -12.15
CA VAL A 485 -48.32 43.50 -10.83
C VAL A 485 -47.70 42.37 -9.99
N HIS A 486 -46.48 42.60 -9.50
CA HIS A 486 -45.69 41.63 -8.76
C HIS A 486 -45.71 41.90 -7.26
N SER A 487 -45.61 43.17 -6.86
CA SER A 487 -45.50 43.57 -5.45
C SER A 487 -46.09 44.96 -5.21
N LEU A 488 -46.55 45.20 -3.97
CA LEU A 488 -46.88 46.50 -3.44
C LEU A 488 -45.76 46.86 -2.45
N ASN A 489 -44.84 47.73 -2.87
CA ASN A 489 -43.59 48.05 -2.18
C ASN A 489 -43.71 49.38 -1.40
N ASP A 490 -42.74 49.74 -0.55
CA ASP A 490 -42.84 50.87 0.39
C ASP A 490 -43.30 52.21 -0.22
N SER A 491 -43.01 52.45 -1.50
CA SER A 491 -43.39 53.67 -2.20
C SER A 491 -43.92 53.45 -3.63
N SER A 492 -44.00 52.22 -4.12
CA SER A 492 -44.36 51.89 -5.51
C SER A 492 -45.21 50.63 -5.63
N VAL A 493 -46.01 50.58 -6.70
CA VAL A 493 -46.63 49.35 -7.20
C VAL A 493 -45.71 48.79 -8.28
N ASP A 494 -45.06 47.66 -8.00
CA ASP A 494 -44.02 47.10 -8.86
C ASP A 494 -44.60 46.09 -9.85
N PHE A 495 -44.34 46.32 -11.13
CA PHE A 495 -44.67 45.42 -12.23
C PHE A 495 -43.47 44.59 -12.61
N ILE A 496 -43.67 43.29 -12.82
CA ILE A 496 -42.73 42.46 -13.60
C ILE A 496 -43.06 42.58 -15.07
N VAL A 497 -42.04 42.87 -15.87
CA VAL A 497 -42.12 42.98 -17.33
C VAL A 497 -41.09 42.02 -17.89
N ARG A 498 -41.58 40.89 -18.45
CA ARG A 498 -40.75 39.75 -18.81
C ARG A 498 -40.94 39.32 -20.27
N PRO A 499 -40.26 40.00 -21.22
CA PRO A 499 -40.22 39.55 -22.61
C PRO A 499 -39.27 38.38 -22.79
N TRP A 500 -39.52 37.61 -23.85
CA TRP A 500 -38.61 36.61 -24.39
C TRP A 500 -37.93 37.17 -25.64
N VAL A 501 -36.62 36.97 -25.77
CA VAL A 501 -35.81 37.47 -26.88
C VAL A 501 -34.78 36.44 -27.31
N ASN A 502 -34.15 36.63 -28.46
CA ASN A 502 -32.96 35.85 -28.80
C ASN A 502 -31.82 36.16 -27.82
N THR A 503 -31.02 35.14 -27.49
CA THR A 503 -29.89 35.28 -26.55
C THR A 503 -28.88 36.36 -26.97
N SER A 504 -28.69 36.58 -28.28
CA SER A 504 -27.84 37.64 -28.82
C SER A 504 -28.34 39.05 -28.49
N ASP A 505 -29.66 39.23 -28.43
CA ASP A 505 -30.30 40.54 -28.36
C ASP A 505 -30.58 40.94 -26.90
N TYR A 506 -30.29 40.05 -25.95
CA TYR A 506 -30.65 40.17 -24.53
C TYR A 506 -30.31 41.53 -23.92
N TRP A 507 -29.05 41.96 -24.05
CA TRP A 507 -28.58 43.18 -23.39
C TRP A 507 -29.07 44.44 -24.10
N GLU A 508 -29.09 44.45 -25.43
CA GLU A 508 -29.60 45.58 -26.20
C GLU A 508 -31.08 45.80 -25.92
N VAL A 509 -31.89 44.74 -25.93
CA VAL A 509 -33.32 44.84 -25.59
C VAL A 509 -33.51 45.27 -24.14
N TYR A 510 -32.73 44.74 -23.19
CA TYR A 510 -32.83 45.15 -21.79
C TYR A 510 -32.62 46.65 -21.59
N TRP A 511 -31.57 47.21 -22.18
CA TRP A 511 -31.27 48.65 -22.08
C TRP A 511 -32.29 49.50 -22.85
N ASP A 512 -32.62 49.12 -24.08
CA ASP A 512 -33.58 49.86 -24.91
C ASP A 512 -34.98 49.87 -24.29
N MET A 513 -35.45 48.74 -23.75
CA MET A 513 -36.76 48.66 -23.08
C MET A 513 -36.79 49.55 -21.84
N THR A 514 -35.73 49.54 -21.05
CA THR A 514 -35.64 50.38 -19.84
C THR A 514 -35.76 51.87 -20.19
N GLU A 515 -35.09 52.31 -21.24
CA GLU A 515 -35.18 53.70 -21.73
C GLU A 515 -36.57 54.02 -22.31
N LYS A 516 -37.11 53.14 -23.17
CA LYS A 516 -38.44 53.31 -23.79
C LYS A 516 -39.54 53.38 -22.73
N VAL A 517 -39.50 52.51 -21.72
CA VAL A 517 -40.44 52.50 -20.60
C VAL A 517 -40.38 53.82 -19.84
N LYS A 518 -39.19 54.33 -19.51
CA LYS A 518 -39.05 55.62 -18.83
C LYS A 518 -39.71 56.76 -19.61
N LYS A 519 -39.41 56.86 -20.91
CA LYS A 519 -39.97 57.90 -21.79
C LYS A 519 -41.50 57.78 -21.94
N ALA A 520 -42.01 56.56 -22.02
CA ALA A 520 -43.43 56.30 -22.17
C ALA A 520 -44.23 56.63 -20.91
N LEU A 521 -43.71 56.27 -19.73
CA LEU A 521 -44.34 56.64 -18.45
C LEU A 521 -44.45 58.16 -18.29
N ASP A 522 -43.38 58.90 -18.64
CA ASP A 522 -43.38 60.36 -18.60
C ASP A 522 -44.41 60.97 -19.55
N ALA A 523 -44.52 60.44 -20.78
CA ALA A 523 -45.45 60.93 -21.79
C ALA A 523 -46.91 60.68 -21.40
N GLU A 524 -47.20 59.55 -20.76
CA GLU A 524 -48.54 59.16 -20.32
C GLU A 524 -48.94 59.72 -18.95
N GLY A 525 -48.04 60.47 -18.30
CA GLY A 525 -48.25 61.06 -16.98
C GLY A 525 -48.31 60.05 -15.84
N ILE A 526 -47.74 58.86 -16.02
CA ILE A 526 -47.66 57.83 -14.97
C ILE A 526 -46.44 58.13 -14.11
N SER A 527 -46.65 58.22 -12.79
CA SER A 527 -45.59 58.65 -11.89
C SER A 527 -44.59 57.53 -11.60
N ILE A 528 -43.30 57.89 -11.56
CA ILE A 528 -42.24 57.04 -11.01
C ILE A 528 -41.94 57.59 -9.62
N PRO A 529 -42.41 56.93 -8.55
CA PRO A 529 -42.41 57.52 -7.22
C PRO A 529 -40.98 57.59 -6.66
N PHE A 530 -40.64 58.74 -6.10
CA PHE A 530 -39.52 58.83 -5.15
C PHE A 530 -39.92 58.14 -3.85
N PRO A 531 -38.94 57.72 -3.01
CA PRO A 531 -39.22 57.24 -1.66
C PRO A 531 -40.16 58.20 -0.92
N GLN A 532 -41.32 57.71 -0.49
CA GLN A 532 -42.32 58.45 0.25
C GLN A 532 -42.11 58.26 1.75
N GLN A 533 -42.32 59.31 2.52
CA GLN A 533 -42.25 59.24 3.98
C GLN A 533 -43.38 60.07 4.58
N ASP A 534 -44.18 59.42 5.42
CA ASP A 534 -45.17 60.10 6.25
C ASP A 534 -44.47 60.73 7.46
N VAL A 535 -44.55 62.06 7.57
CA VAL A 535 -43.95 62.83 8.68
C VAL A 535 -45.06 63.40 9.56
N HIS A 536 -45.13 62.92 10.80
CA HIS A 536 -46.03 63.46 11.82
C HIS A 536 -45.30 64.54 12.65
N LEU A 537 -45.61 65.81 12.37
CA LEU A 537 -45.01 66.96 13.09
C LEU A 537 -45.81 67.29 14.35
N TYR A 538 -45.17 67.17 15.52
CA TYR A 538 -45.74 67.56 16.80
C TYR A 538 -45.08 68.85 17.30
N THR A 539 -45.81 69.97 17.28
CA THR A 539 -45.33 71.26 17.80
C THR A 539 -45.43 71.28 19.33
N HIS A 540 -44.31 71.30 20.03
CA HIS A 540 -44.27 71.60 21.47
C HIS A 540 -44.23 73.12 21.67
N ASN A 541 -45.35 73.70 22.12
CA ASN A 541 -45.37 75.08 22.58
C ASN A 541 -44.73 75.14 23.97
N SER A 542 -43.59 75.83 24.08
CA SER A 542 -42.96 76.15 25.36
C SER A 542 -43.75 77.27 26.04
N ASN A 543 -44.62 76.92 26.99
CA ASN A 543 -45.20 77.87 27.95
C ASN A 543 -44.49 77.75 29.29
#